data_AF-A0A7X9HE18-F1
#
_entry.id   AF-A0A7X9HE18-F1
#
_cell.length_a   1.000
_cell.length_b   1.000
_cell.length_c   1.000
_cell.angle_alpha   90.00
_cell.angle_beta   90.00
_cell.angle_gamma   90.00
#
_symmetry.space_group_name_H-M   'P 1'
#
loop_
_entity.id
_entity.type
_entity.pdbx_description
1 polymer ?
#
loop_
_entity_poly.entity_id
_entity_poly.type
_entity_poly.pdbx_seq_one_letter_code
_entity_poly.pdbx_strand_id
1 'polypeptide(L)' 'MFFLKRFKKPLIIDEIQYAPQLLRHIKVEIDINRKNNGQFFITGSQKFSLMEGVSESLAGRVSILTLHTLSLK' A
#
# COMPACT_ATOMS: atom_id res chain seq x y z
N MET A 1 11.57 -3.42 -10.41
CA MET A 1 10.39 -3.57 -11.33
C MET A 1 9.88 -5.01 -11.47
N PHE A 2 10.72 -6.05 -11.34
CA PHE A 2 10.30 -7.45 -11.56
C PHE A 2 9.48 -8.09 -10.43
N PHE A 3 9.69 -7.67 -9.18
CA PHE A 3 9.06 -8.31 -8.01
C PHE A 3 7.53 -8.27 -8.04
N LEU A 4 6.92 -7.09 -8.19
CA LEU A 4 5.45 -6.94 -8.18
C LEU A 4 4.77 -7.65 -9.34
N LYS A 5 5.43 -7.74 -10.50
CA LYS A 5 4.89 -8.40 -11.71
C LYS A 5 4.78 -9.91 -11.60
N ARG A 6 5.47 -10.53 -10.63
CA ARG A 6 5.45 -11.98 -10.41
C ARG A 6 4.16 -12.46 -9.72
N PHE A 7 3.41 -11.55 -9.11
CA PHE A 7 2.19 -11.88 -8.37
C PHE A 7 0.94 -11.45 -9.15
N LYS A 8 -0.12 -12.26 -9.08
CA LYS A 8 -1.44 -11.89 -9.62
C LYS A 8 -2.10 -10.88 -8.67
N LYS A 9 -2.83 -9.92 -9.25
CA LYS A 9 -3.62 -8.92 -8.51
C LYS A 9 -5.00 -9.49 -8.14
N PRO A 10 -5.64 -9.05 -7.04
CA PRO A 10 -5.14 -8.05 -6.07
C PRO A 10 -3.99 -8.60 -5.21
N LEU A 11 -2.99 -7.77 -4.95
CA LEU A 11 -1.83 -8.14 -4.11
C LEU A 11 -1.94 -7.48 -2.74
N ILE A 12 -1.88 -8.28 -1.68
CA ILE A 12 -1.79 -7.81 -0.29
C ILE A 12 -0.32 -7.77 0.11
N ILE A 13 0.13 -6.63 0.63
CA ILE A 13 1.47 -6.46 1.19
C ILE A 13 1.33 -6.13 2.67
N ASP A 14 1.76 -7.07 3.49
CA ASP A 14 1.68 -6.96 4.94
C ASP A 14 2.90 -6.21 5.50
N GLU A 15 2.69 -5.40 6.55
CA GLU A 15 3.74 -4.69 7.29
C GLU A 15 4.72 -3.91 6.38
N ILE A 16 4.18 -3.11 5.46
CA ILE A 16 4.95 -2.36 4.44
C ILE A 16 6.04 -1.44 5.03
N GLN A 17 5.92 -1.04 6.29
CA GLN A 17 6.91 -0.22 6.98
C GLN A 17 8.31 -0.86 7.03
N TYR A 18 8.42 -2.19 6.87
CA TYR A 18 9.72 -2.84 6.73
C TYR A 18 10.33 -2.70 5.32
N ALA A 19 9.52 -2.32 4.32
CA ALA A 19 9.93 -2.15 2.93
C ALA A 19 9.29 -0.91 2.27
N PRO A 20 9.46 0.30 2.83
CA PRO A 20 8.81 1.53 2.33
C PRO A 20 9.19 1.86 0.88
N GLN A 21 10.37 1.44 0.41
CA GLN A 21 10.81 1.59 -0.98
C GLN A 21 9.90 0.92 -2.01
N LEU A 22 9.06 -0.03 -1.60
CA LEU A 22 8.07 -0.66 -2.47
C LEU A 22 6.95 0.32 -2.85
N LEU A 23 6.65 1.34 -2.05
CA LEU A 23 5.59 2.32 -2.33
C LEU A 23 5.83 3.05 -3.66
N ARG A 24 7.08 3.41 -3.97
CA ARG A 24 7.45 4.01 -5.28
C ARG A 24 7.16 3.05 -6.44
N HIS A 25 7.42 1.75 -6.26
CA HIS A 25 7.19 0.76 -7.30
C HIS A 25 5.69 0.49 -7.52
N ILE A 26 4.92 0.45 -6.43
CA ILE A 26 3.46 0.32 -6.46
C ILE A 26 2.85 1.51 -7.18
N LYS A 27 3.31 2.74 -6.90
CA LYS A 27 2.89 3.96 -7.60
C LYS A 27 3.01 3.81 -9.12
N VAL A 28 4.19 3.42 -9.60
CA VAL A 28 4.46 3.24 -11.04
C VAL A 28 3.51 2.21 -11.65
N GLU A 29 3.28 1.09 -10.98
CA GLU A 29 2.39 0.02 -11.46
C GLU A 29 0.91 0.43 -11.48
N ILE A 30 0.47 1.23 -10.50
CA ILE A 30 -0.87 1.85 -10.48
C ILE A 30 -1.02 2.86 -11.62
N ASP A 31 -0.01 3.72 -11.84
CA ASP A 31 -0.04 4.74 -12.89
C ASP A 31 -0.15 4.10 -14.29
N ILE A 32 0.49 2.95 -14.53
CA ILE A 32 0.37 2.18 -15.79
C ILE A 32 -1.05 1.65 -15.99
N ASN A 33 -1.69 1.15 -14.93
CA ASN A 33 -3.00 0.50 -15.00
C ASN A 33 -4.10 1.31 -14.29
N ARG A 34 -4.11 2.64 -14.48
CA ARG A 34 -4.86 3.59 -13.65
C ARG A 34 -6.38 3.39 -13.62
N LYS A 35 -6.95 2.71 -14.63
CA LYS A 35 -8.39 2.39 -14.68
C LYS A 35 -8.79 1.22 -13.77
N ASN A 36 -7.83 0.41 -13.35
CA ASN A 36 -8.10 -0.77 -12.54
C ASN A 36 -7.95 -0.41 -11.07
N ASN A 37 -9.05 -0.36 -10.34
CA ASN A 37 -9.04 -0.10 -8.89
C ASN A 37 -8.77 -1.39 -8.10
N GLY A 38 -8.36 -1.24 -6.83
CA GLY A 38 -8.18 -2.39 -5.94
C GLY A 38 -7.01 -3.31 -6.28
N GLN A 39 -6.00 -2.81 -7.00
CA GLN A 39 -4.84 -3.61 -7.42
C GLN A 39 -3.95 -4.04 -6.25
N PHE A 40 -3.91 -3.23 -5.19
CA PHE A 40 -3.04 -3.42 -4.03
C PHE A 40 -3.78 -3.12 -2.73
N PHE A 41 -3.53 -3.96 -1.73
CA PHE A 41 -3.88 -3.72 -0.33
C PHE A 41 -2.59 -3.68 0.46
N ILE A 42 -2.48 -2.72 1.37
CA ILE A 42 -1.28 -2.48 2.14
C ILE A 42 -1.69 -2.39 3.60
N THR A 43 -0.99 -3.09 4.47
CA THR A 43 -1.17 -2.99 5.91
C THR A 43 0.11 -2.43 6.55
N GLY A 44 -0.04 -1.94 7.78
CA GLY A 44 1.09 -1.62 8.63
C GLY A 44 0.63 -1.25 10.02
N SER A 45 1.21 -1.88 11.03
CA SER A 45 1.00 -1.56 12.44
C SER A 45 1.56 -0.19 12.85
N GLN A 46 2.59 0.30 12.15
CA GLN A 46 3.26 1.57 12.47
C GLN A 46 2.69 2.75 11.67
N LYS A 47 1.68 3.43 12.25
CA LYS A 47 0.94 4.52 11.58
C LYS A 47 1.82 5.66 11.05
N PHE A 48 2.78 6.19 11.83
CA PHE A 48 3.53 7.38 11.42
C PHE A 48 4.49 7.11 10.24
N SER A 49 5.33 6.08 10.35
CA SER A 49 6.25 5.68 9.28
C SER A 49 5.50 5.28 8.00
N LEU A 50 4.37 4.59 8.14
CA LEU A 50 3.50 4.25 7.01
C LEU A 50 2.97 5.51 6.32
N MET A 51 2.41 6.43 7.08
CA MET A 51 1.74 7.62 6.55
C MET A 51 2.71 8.56 5.84
N GLU A 52 3.95 8.68 6.31
CA GLU A 52 4.99 9.49 5.68
C GLU A 52 5.26 9.02 4.24
N GLY A 53 5.57 7.72 4.08
CA GLY A 53 5.85 7.15 2.76
C GLY A 53 4.64 7.10 1.84
N VAL A 54 3.45 6.78 2.39
CA VAL A 54 2.20 6.68 1.62
C VAL A 54 1.75 8.05 1.12
N SER A 55 1.82 9.09 1.95
CA SER A 55 1.38 10.43 1.57
C SER A 55 2.27 11.03 0.47
N GLU A 56 3.57 10.79 0.49
CA GLU A 56 4.48 11.24 -0.56
C GLU A 56 4.32 10.41 -1.85
N SER A 57 4.27 9.08 -1.73
CA SER A 57 4.35 8.19 -2.88
C SER A 57 3.00 7.91 -3.56
N LEU A 58 1.89 7.89 -2.81
CA LEU A 58 0.58 7.40 -3.28
C LEU A 58 -0.56 8.44 -3.17
N ALA A 59 -0.24 9.73 -2.99
CA ALA A 59 -1.24 10.80 -2.96
C ALA A 59 -2.24 10.71 -4.13
N GLY A 60 -3.52 10.79 -3.80
CA GLY A 60 -4.63 10.73 -4.76
C GLY A 60 -4.86 9.37 -5.43
N ARG A 61 -4.16 8.31 -4.99
CA ARG A 61 -4.22 6.96 -5.58
C ARG A 61 -4.55 5.86 -4.57
N VAL A 62 -4.73 6.24 -3.30
CA VAL A 62 -4.98 5.31 -2.20
C VAL A 62 -6.06 5.89 -1.29
N SER A 63 -6.84 5.01 -0.68
CA SER A 63 -7.70 5.32 0.46
C SER A 63 -7.09 4.68 1.69
N ILE A 64 -7.01 5.43 2.79
CA ILE A 64 -6.41 4.97 4.04
C ILE A 64 -7.54 4.61 5.01
N LEU A 65 -7.52 3.38 5.51
CA LEU A 65 -8.39 2.92 6.57
C LEU A 65 -7.56 2.74 7.85
N THR A 66 -7.98 3.38 8.95
CA THR A 66 -7.37 3.13 10.27
C THR A 66 -8.23 2.12 11.01
N LEU A 67 -7.64 0.98 11.37
CA LEU A 67 -8.29 -0.02 12.22
C LEU A 67 -7.83 0.19 13.66
N HIS A 68 -8.78 0.28 14.59
CA HIS A 68 -8.49 0.36 16.01
C HIS A 68 -8.26 -1.03 16.60
N THR A 69 -7.60 -1.08 17.75
CA THR A 69 -7.44 -2.31 18.52
C THR A 69 -8.79 -2.90 18.88
N LEU A 70 -8.88 -4.22 18.88
CA LEU A 70 -10.07 -4.93 19.34
C LEU A 70 -10.31 -4.64 20.83
N SER A 71 -11.51 -4.19 21.17
CA SER A 71 -11.95 -4.02 22.57
C SER A 71 -13.01 -5.06 22.92
N LEU A 72 -12.87 -5.70 24.07
CA LEU A 72 -13.98 -6.46 24.69
C LEU A 72 -14.84 -5.52 25.53
N LYS A 73 -16.15 -5.79 25.55
CA LYS A 73 -17.13 -5.06 26.37
C LYS A 73 -17.36 -5.80 27.69
#